data_AF-A0A923N284-F1
#
_entry.id   AF-A0A923N284-F1
#
_cell.length_a   1.000
_cell.length_b   1.000
_cell.length_c   1.000
_cell.angle_alpha   90.00
_cell.angle_beta   90.00
_cell.angle_gamma   90.00
#
_symmetry.space_group_name_H-M   'P 1'
#
loop_
_entity.id
_entity.type
_entity.pdbx_description
1 polymer ?
#
loop_
_entity_poly.entity_id
_entity_poly.type
_entity_poly.pdbx_seq_one_letter_code
_entity_poly.pdbx_strand_id
1 'polypeptide(L)' 'MAHPKRKISKTRRDKRRTHYKATVAQIATCPITGEAHLYHRAYWHEGKMYYRGQVVIDKSVAVA' A
#
# COMPACT_ATOMS: atom_id res chain seq x y z
N MET A 1 -38.75 -4.81 -14.81
CA MET A 1 -37.41 -4.79 -14.18
C MET A 1 -37.43 -5.66 -12.93
N ALA A 2 -36.33 -6.33 -12.60
CA ALA A 2 -36.24 -7.11 -11.37
C ALA A 2 -36.11 -6.16 -10.16
N HIS A 3 -37.23 -5.83 -9.53
CA HIS A 3 -37.24 -5.06 -8.29
C HIS A 3 -37.15 -5.99 -7.08
N PRO A 4 -36.42 -5.61 -6.02
CA PRO A 4 -36.42 -6.38 -4.78
C PRO A 4 -37.83 -6.43 -4.20
N LYS A 5 -38.40 -7.65 -4.11
CA LYS A 5 -39.74 -7.86 -3.54
C LYS A 5 -39.84 -7.44 -2.06
N ARG A 6 -38.72 -7.47 -1.33
CA ARG A 6 -38.64 -7.14 0.10
C ARG A 6 -37.36 -6.39 0.44
N LYS A 7 -37.42 -5.59 1.51
CA LYS A 7 -36.25 -4.93 2.11
C LYS A 7 -35.27 -5.96 2.64
N ILE A 8 -33.98 -5.75 2.38
CA ILE A 8 -32.89 -6.56 2.94
C ILE A 8 -32.74 -6.19 4.43
N SER A 9 -32.79 -7.19 5.32
CA SER A 9 -32.59 -6.96 6.76
C SER A 9 -31.17 -6.46 7.04
N LYS A 10 -31.00 -5.68 8.12
CA LYS A 10 -29.68 -5.18 8.55
C LYS A 10 -28.70 -6.35 8.71
N THR A 11 -29.11 -7.42 9.40
CA THR A 11 -28.33 -8.64 9.57
C THR A 11 -27.87 -9.26 8.25
N ARG A 12 -28.73 -9.35 7.23
CA ARG A 12 -28.34 -9.93 5.92
C ARG A 12 -27.36 -9.04 5.16
N ARG A 13 -27.58 -7.72 5.19
CA ARG A 13 -26.68 -6.73 4.58
C ARG A 13 -25.30 -6.76 5.24
N ASP A 14 -25.28 -6.81 6.58
CA ASP A 14 -24.05 -6.73 7.36
C ASP A 14 -23.26 -8.05 7.26
N LYS A 15 -23.94 -9.21 7.26
CA LYS A 15 -23.35 -10.52 6.91
C LYS A 15 -22.76 -10.56 5.50
N ARG A 16 -23.39 -9.94 4.50
CA ARG A 16 -22.82 -9.85 3.14
C ARG A 16 -21.55 -9.00 3.10
N ARG A 17 -21.47 -7.96 3.95
CA ARG A 17 -20.33 -7.01 4.01
C ARG A 17 -19.15 -7.52 4.86
N THR A 18 -19.19 -8.74 5.38
CA THR A 18 -18.10 -9.33 6.17
C THR A 18 -16.79 -9.38 5.37
N HIS A 19 -16.84 -9.72 4.08
CA HIS A 19 -15.67 -9.82 3.20
C HIS A 19 -15.23 -8.49 2.56
N TYR A 20 -16.02 -7.43 2.70
CA TYR A 20 -15.62 -6.09 2.25
C TYR A 20 -14.69 -5.47 3.30
N LYS A 21 -13.40 -5.76 3.19
CA LYS A 21 -12.35 -5.36 4.12
C LYS A 21 -11.17 -4.78 3.36
N ALA A 22 -10.49 -3.80 3.96
CA ALA A 22 -9.22 -3.31 3.45
C ALA A 22 -8.15 -4.38 3.69
N THR A 23 -7.31 -4.62 2.69
CA THR A 23 -6.13 -5.48 2.84
C THR A 23 -4.94 -4.63 3.27
N VAL A 24 -4.12 -5.19 4.16
CA VAL A 24 -2.87 -4.55 4.58
C VAL A 24 -1.84 -4.73 3.48
N ALA A 25 -1.08 -3.68 3.19
CA ALA A 25 0.02 -3.75 2.22
C ALA A 25 1.22 -4.49 2.82
N GLN A 26 1.98 -5.19 1.98
CA GLN A 26 3.22 -5.84 2.40
C GLN A 26 4.34 -4.81 2.55
N ILE A 27 4.70 -4.51 3.80
CA ILE A 27 5.76 -3.56 4.17
C ILE A 27 7.00 -4.35 4.58
N ALA A 28 8.15 -3.97 4.07
CA ALA A 28 9.45 -4.49 4.46
C ALA A 28 10.35 -3.35 4.93
N THR A 29 11.30 -3.66 5.80
CA THR A 29 12.32 -2.71 6.26
C THR A 29 13.59 -2.87 5.44
N CYS A 30 14.21 -1.75 5.05
CA CYS A 30 15.52 -1.81 4.41
C CYS A 30 16.60 -2.02 5.48
N PRO A 31 17.50 -2.99 5.32
CA PRO A 31 18.57 -3.23 6.30
C PRO A 31 19.64 -2.13 6.34
N ILE A 32 19.73 -1.27 5.31
CA ILE A 32 20.78 -0.26 5.19
C ILE A 32 20.36 1.08 5.77
N THR A 33 19.16 1.56 5.41
CA THR A 33 18.65 2.86 5.90
C THR A 33 17.69 2.70 7.09
N GLY A 34 17.23 1.48 7.38
CA GLY A 34 16.23 1.22 8.43
C GLY A 34 14.80 1.63 8.07
N GLU A 35 14.57 2.21 6.89
CA GLU A 35 13.25 2.71 6.50
C GLU A 35 12.28 1.61 6.04
N ALA A 36 11.00 1.82 6.34
CA ALA A 36 9.91 0.99 5.89
C ALA A 36 9.51 1.35 4.44
N HIS A 37 9.48 0.36 3.56
CA HIS A 37 9.09 0.51 2.17
C HIS A 37 8.16 -0.63 1.74
N LEU A 38 7.43 -0.40 0.65
CA LEU A 38 6.62 -1.45 0.04
C LEU A 38 7.53 -2.52 -0.58
N TYR A 39 7.17 -3.79 -0.35
CA TYR A 39 7.99 -4.89 -0.87
C TYR A 39 8.10 -4.83 -2.40
N HIS A 40 9.30 -5.11 -2.90
CA HIS A 40 9.67 -4.98 -4.33
C HIS A 40 9.48 -3.59 -4.95
N ARG A 41 9.44 -2.52 -4.15
CA ARG A 41 9.41 -1.14 -4.65
C ARG A 41 10.63 -0.35 -4.18
N ALA A 42 11.12 0.53 -5.04
CA ALA A 42 12.10 1.53 -4.65
C ALA A 42 11.45 2.60 -3.78
N TYR A 43 12.23 3.23 -2.90
CA TYR A 43 11.78 4.32 -2.04
C TYR A 43 12.79 5.46 -2.04
N TRP A 44 12.33 6.66 -1.72
CA TRP A 44 13.18 7.84 -1.61
C TRP A 44 13.56 8.05 -0.15
N HIS A 45 14.85 8.26 0.08
CA HIS A 45 15.41 8.62 1.37
C HIS A 45 16.54 9.63 1.17
N GLU A 46 16.50 10.76 1.88
CA GLU A 46 17.56 11.80 1.85
C GLU A 46 17.96 12.25 0.42
N GLY A 47 16.99 12.41 -0.48
CA GLY A 47 17.25 12.84 -1.87
C GLY A 47 17.86 11.76 -2.78
N LYS A 48 17.99 10.53 -2.29
CA LYS A 48 18.45 9.35 -3.02
C LYS A 48 17.34 8.31 -3.12
N MET A 49 17.24 7.63 -4.25
CA MET A 49 16.32 6.52 -4.41
C MET A 49 17.04 5.21 -4.11
N TYR A 50 16.52 4.42 -3.17
CA TYR A 50 17.08 3.14 -2.76
C TYR A 50 16.22 1.97 -3.26
N TYR A 51 16.89 0.92 -3.73
CA TYR A 51 16.29 -0.37 -4.04
C TYR A 51 17.27 -1.49 -3.75
N ARG A 52 16.82 -2.52 -3.00
CA ARG A 52 17.66 -3.67 -2.62
C ARG A 52 18.99 -3.26 -1.98
N GLY A 53 18.99 -2.16 -1.22
CA GLY A 53 20.18 -1.62 -0.55
C GLY A 53 21.14 -0.83 -1.44
N GLN A 54 20.84 -0.62 -2.72
CA GLN A 54 21.66 0.18 -3.62
C GLN A 54 20.96 1.51 -3.93
N VAL A 55 21.77 2.56 -4.13
CA VAL A 55 21.28 3.84 -4.65
C VAL A 55 21.07 3.69 -6.15
N VAL A 56 19.83 3.86 -6.60
CA VAL A 56 19.43 3.81 -8.01
C VAL A 56 19.51 5.20 -8.65
N ILE A 57 19.12 6.23 -7.90
CA ILE A 57 19.12 7.62 -8.36
C ILE A 57 19.69 8.49 -7.26
N ASP A 58 20.69 9.31 -7.60
CA ASP A 58 21.17 10.38 -6.74
C ASP A 58 20.72 11.72 -7.32
N LYS A 59 19.72 12.34 -6.67
CA LYS A 59 19.21 13.66 -7.07
C LYS A 59 19.80 14.78 -6.21
N SER A 60 20.66 14.47 -5.23
CA SER A 60 21.27 15.49 -4.38
C SER A 60 22.18 16.45 -5.16
N VAL A 61 22.72 16.01 -6.29
CA VAL A 61 23.68 16.78 -7.11
C VAL A 61 23.00 17.70 -8.14
N ALA A 62 21.74 17.45 -8.51
CA ALA A 62 21.08 18.14 -9.63
C ALA A 62 20.41 19.49 -9.27
N VAL A 63 20.79 20.11 -8.15
CA VAL A 63 20.26 21.43 -7.70
C VAL A 63 21.34 22.53 -7.85
N ALA A 64 22.17 22.46 -8.88
CA ALA A 64 23.08 23.54 -9.26
C ALA A 64 22.49 24.37 -10.41
#